data_AF-W0B947-F1
#
_entry.id   AF-W0B947-F1
#
_cell.length_a   1.000
_cell.length_b   1.000
_cell.length_c   1.000
_cell.angle_alpha   90.00
_cell.angle_beta   90.00
_cell.angle_gamma   90.00
#
_symmetry.space_group_name_H-M   'P 1'
#
loop_
_entity.id
_entity.type
_entity.pdbx_description
1 polymer ?
#
loop_
_entity_poly.entity_id
_entity_poly.type
_entity_poly.pdbx_seq_one_letter_code
_entity_poly.pdbx_strand_id
1 'polypeptide(L)'
;MKNKSGCRIMPYLLAWAVHIFTASAVFIGLLSLIKIYQHEYVVALWLMAITVVIDSVDGSLARLVNVKKVLPKIDGTLLDNMVDYLNYVVTPSFFLLVKPDMLPPEYDLWLIFAITLTSAYQFCQDDAKTPDHFLKDSPVIGILLFFTCLFLIPRWLPTLGF
;
A
#
# COMPACT_ATOMS: atom_id res chain seq x y z
N MET A 1 6.65 49.00 -3.00
CA MET A 1 5.93 47.84 -2.43
C MET A 1 5.48 46.95 -3.58
N LYS A 2 6.19 45.85 -3.87
CA LYS A 2 5.84 44.93 -4.97
C LYS A 2 4.90 43.83 -4.46
N ASN A 3 3.80 43.68 -5.20
CA ASN A 3 2.68 42.78 -5.02
C ASN A 3 3.09 41.31 -4.75
N LYS A 4 2.81 40.77 -3.54
CA LYS A 4 3.06 39.37 -3.14
C LYS A 4 1.78 38.50 -3.13
N SER A 5 0.73 38.90 -3.84
CA SER A 5 -0.55 38.16 -3.85
C SER A 5 -0.53 36.88 -4.71
N GLY A 6 0.48 36.67 -5.56
CA GLY A 6 0.61 35.49 -6.43
C GLY A 6 1.31 34.26 -5.84
N CYS A 7 1.90 34.33 -4.64
CA CYS A 7 2.89 33.35 -4.17
C CYS A 7 2.47 32.57 -2.91
N ARG A 8 1.21 32.10 -2.86
CA ARG A 8 0.75 31.08 -1.88
C ARG A 8 -0.22 30.04 -2.46
N ILE A 9 -0.84 30.33 -3.60
CA ILE A 9 -1.84 29.43 -4.22
C ILE A 9 -1.18 28.18 -4.80
N MET A 10 -0.07 28.32 -5.52
CA MET A 10 0.60 27.18 -6.17
C MET A 10 1.08 26.11 -5.17
N PRO A 11 1.81 26.43 -4.08
CA PRO A 11 2.19 25.43 -3.08
C PRO A 11 0.97 24.75 -2.42
N TYR A 12 -0.11 25.50 -2.23
CA TYR A 12 -1.35 24.99 -1.65
C TYR A 12 -2.06 23.98 -2.56
N LEU A 13 -2.16 24.30 -3.86
CA LEU A 13 -2.70 23.39 -4.87
C LEU A 13 -1.83 22.13 -5.00
N LEU A 14 -0.51 22.27 -5.01
CA LEU A 14 0.42 21.13 -5.05
C LEU A 14 0.27 20.24 -3.81
N ALA A 15 0.12 20.82 -2.62
CA ALA A 15 -0.06 20.04 -1.40
C ALA A 15 -1.37 19.22 -1.41
N TRP A 16 -2.46 19.81 -1.92
CA TRP A 16 -3.70 19.06 -2.16
C TRP A 16 -3.57 18.00 -3.25
N ALA A 17 -2.84 18.30 -4.33
CA ALA A 17 -2.58 17.33 -5.39
C ALA A 17 -1.82 16.10 -4.87
N VAL A 18 -0.88 16.27 -3.94
CA VAL A 18 -0.19 15.15 -3.26
C VAL A 18 -1.19 14.30 -2.47
N HIS A 19 -2.09 14.90 -1.68
CA HIS A 19 -3.10 14.13 -0.95
C HIS A 19 -4.08 13.40 -1.88
N ILE A 20 -4.50 14.04 -2.98
CA ILE A 20 -5.36 13.38 -3.99
C ILE A 20 -4.62 12.22 -4.65
N PHE A 21 -3.33 12.40 -4.93
CA PHE A 21 -2.48 11.35 -5.50
C PHE A 21 -2.37 10.14 -4.55
N THR A 22 -2.04 10.35 -3.28
CA THR A 22 -2.05 9.30 -2.24
C THR A 22 -3.43 8.63 -2.13
N ALA A 23 -4.51 9.43 -2.01
CA ALA A 23 -5.86 8.89 -1.87
C ALA A 23 -6.33 8.11 -3.11
N SER A 24 -5.79 8.39 -4.30
CA SER A 24 -6.13 7.65 -5.52
C SER A 24 -5.73 6.17 -5.45
N ALA A 25 -4.71 5.82 -4.64
CA ALA A 25 -4.31 4.44 -4.42
C ALA A 25 -5.40 3.60 -3.75
N VAL A 26 -6.34 4.22 -3.00
CA VAL A 26 -7.52 3.52 -2.45
C VAL A 26 -8.39 2.96 -3.58
N PHE A 27 -8.61 3.75 -4.63
CA PHE A 27 -9.43 3.31 -5.76
C PHE A 27 -8.73 2.19 -6.54
N ILE A 28 -7.41 2.27 -6.73
CA ILE A 28 -6.64 1.22 -7.39
C ILE A 28 -6.63 -0.07 -6.55
N GLY A 29 -6.50 0.04 -5.23
CA GLY A 29 -6.66 -1.10 -4.31
C GLY A 29 -8.03 -1.76 -4.43
N LEU A 30 -9.10 -0.97 -4.50
CA LEU A 30 -10.45 -1.48 -4.73
C LEU A 30 -10.59 -2.18 -6.09
N LEU A 31 -10.01 -1.63 -7.15
CA LEU A 31 -9.96 -2.30 -8.46
C LEU A 31 -9.21 -3.63 -8.38
N SER A 32 -8.13 -3.70 -7.61
CA SER A 32 -7.42 -4.96 -7.37
C SER A 32 -8.32 -5.99 -6.68
N LEU A 33 -9.04 -5.62 -5.63
CA LEU A 33 -10.00 -6.50 -4.96
C LEU A 33 -11.07 -7.04 -5.94
N ILE A 34 -11.59 -6.18 -6.82
CA ILE A 34 -12.53 -6.60 -7.87
C ILE A 34 -11.88 -7.63 -8.80
N LYS A 35 -10.63 -7.41 -9.22
CA LYS A 35 -9.89 -8.34 -10.09
C LYS A 35 -9.53 -9.65 -9.42
N ILE A 36 -9.23 -9.63 -8.12
CA ILE A 36 -9.07 -10.83 -7.30
C ILE A 36 -10.35 -11.66 -7.30
N TYR A 37 -11.49 -11.02 -7.02
CA TYR A 37 -12.80 -11.66 -7.01
C TYR A 37 -13.20 -12.23 -8.38
N GLN A 38 -12.79 -11.57 -9.47
CA GLN A 38 -12.98 -12.04 -10.84
C GLN A 38 -11.98 -13.14 -11.27
N HIS A 39 -11.10 -13.59 -10.37
CA HIS A 39 -10.02 -14.53 -10.67
C HIS A 39 -9.00 -14.04 -11.73
N GLU A 40 -8.94 -12.73 -11.98
CA GLU A 40 -7.98 -12.08 -12.89
C GLU A 40 -6.67 -11.74 -12.14
N TYR A 41 -6.00 -12.77 -11.61
CA TYR A 41 -4.90 -12.60 -10.65
C TYR A 41 -3.71 -11.79 -11.16
N VAL A 42 -3.34 -11.93 -12.44
CA VAL A 42 -2.22 -11.19 -13.02
C VAL A 42 -2.52 -9.69 -13.07
N VAL A 43 -3.76 -9.32 -13.43
CA VAL A 43 -4.20 -7.93 -13.45
C VAL A 43 -4.25 -7.37 -12.03
N ALA A 44 -4.77 -8.14 -11.08
CA ALA A 44 -4.75 -7.77 -9.66
C ALA A 44 -3.33 -7.49 -9.15
N LEU A 45 -2.37 -8.37 -9.45
CA LEU A 45 -0.96 -8.18 -9.05
C LEU A 45 -0.35 -6.91 -9.67
N TRP A 46 -0.67 -6.59 -10.93
CA TRP A 46 -0.23 -5.33 -11.54
C TRP A 46 -0.85 -4.11 -10.88
N LEU A 47 -2.14 -4.15 -10.53
CA LEU A 47 -2.80 -3.07 -9.79
C LEU A 47 -2.19 -2.89 -8.40
N MET A 48 -1.87 -3.97 -7.70
CA MET A 48 -1.14 -3.93 -6.43
C MET A 48 0.26 -3.33 -6.59
N ALA A 49 1.00 -3.72 -7.62
CA ALA A 49 2.30 -3.14 -7.93
C ALA A 49 2.20 -1.62 -8.18
N ILE A 50 1.16 -1.16 -8.88
CA ILE A 50 0.90 0.27 -9.08
C ILE A 50 0.68 0.99 -7.74
N THR A 51 -0.05 0.39 -6.78
CA THR A 51 -0.23 1.03 -5.46
C THR A 51 1.08 1.20 -4.70
N VAL A 52 2.01 0.24 -4.81
CA VAL A 52 3.36 0.35 -4.22
C VAL A 52 4.15 1.49 -4.85
N VAL A 53 4.04 1.66 -6.17
CA VAL A 53 4.69 2.76 -6.87
C VAL A 53 4.14 4.11 -6.40
N ILE A 54 2.82 4.24 -6.21
CA ILE A 54 2.19 5.48 -5.73
C ILE A 54 2.72 5.85 -4.34
N ASP A 55 2.70 4.90 -3.40
CA ASP A 55 3.23 5.07 -2.04
C ASP A 55 4.71 5.49 -2.05
N SER A 56 5.56 4.82 -2.84
CA SER A 56 6.99 5.19 -2.94
C SER A 56 7.22 6.61 -3.45
N VAL A 57 6.31 7.13 -4.27
CA VAL A 57 6.40 8.46 -4.90
C VAL A 57 5.80 9.54 -4.00
N ASP A 58 4.71 9.26 -3.30
CA ASP A 58 3.94 10.29 -2.61
C ASP A 58 4.66 10.91 -1.41
N GLY A 59 5.42 10.13 -0.63
CA GLY A 59 6.21 10.61 0.49
C GLY A 59 7.37 11.48 0.03
N SER A 60 7.92 11.20 -1.16
CA SER A 60 8.93 12.05 -1.80
C SER A 60 8.31 13.37 -2.27
N LEU A 61 7.14 13.34 -2.91
CA LEU A 61 6.41 14.54 -3.32
C LEU A 61 5.98 15.39 -2.11
N ALA A 62 5.52 14.76 -1.03
CA ALA A 62 5.10 15.45 0.20
C ALA A 62 6.26 16.22 0.85
N ARG A 63 7.46 15.62 0.88
CA ARG A 63 8.70 16.25 1.36
C ARG A 63 9.13 17.41 0.46
N LEU A 64 9.07 17.23 -0.86
CA LEU A 64 9.41 18.28 -1.82
C LEU A 64 8.50 19.52 -1.69
N VAL A 65 7.19 19.32 -1.53
CA VAL A 65 6.21 20.41 -1.42
C VAL A 65 6.13 20.98 0.00
N ASN A 66 6.80 20.38 0.98
CA ASN A 66 6.69 20.73 2.40
C ASN A 66 5.22 20.74 2.88
N VAL A 67 4.46 19.69 2.53
CA VAL A 67 3.00 19.62 2.75
C VAL A 67 2.61 19.95 4.19
N LYS A 68 3.33 19.44 5.19
CA LYS A 68 3.06 19.73 6.62
C LYS A 68 3.13 21.22 6.97
N LYS A 69 3.97 21.99 6.28
CA LYS A 69 4.07 23.45 6.45
C LYS A 69 2.96 24.19 5.70
N VAL A 70 2.51 23.65 4.58
CA VAL A 70 1.49 24.26 3.71
C VAL A 70 0.06 23.96 4.20
N LEU A 71 -0.20 22.73 4.64
CA LEU A 71 -1.47 22.20 5.12
C LEU A 71 -1.34 21.63 6.55
N PRO A 72 -1.05 22.45 7.58
CA PRO A 72 -0.78 21.98 8.94
C PRO A 72 -1.98 21.32 9.64
N LYS A 73 -3.18 21.44 9.08
CA LYS A 73 -4.43 20.88 9.62
C LYS A 73 -4.82 19.54 8.98
N ILE A 74 -4.08 19.09 7.97
CA ILE A 74 -4.31 17.80 7.30
C ILE A 74 -3.23 16.84 7.76
N ASP A 75 -3.67 15.70 8.28
CA ASP A 75 -2.77 14.63 8.71
C ASP A 75 -2.48 13.69 7.53
N GLY A 76 -1.39 13.98 6.83
CA GLY A 76 -0.91 13.14 5.73
C GLY A 76 -0.46 11.75 6.19
N THR A 77 0.04 11.62 7.42
CA THR A 77 0.48 10.33 7.98
C THR A 77 -0.72 9.43 8.26
N LEU A 78 -1.82 10.00 8.76
CA LEU A 78 -3.05 9.23 8.94
C LEU A 78 -3.62 8.74 7.60
N LEU A 79 -3.66 9.59 6.57
CA LEU A 79 -4.11 9.21 5.23
C LEU A 79 -3.26 8.07 4.67
N ASP A 80 -1.94 8.22 4.76
CA ASP A 80 -0.95 7.23 4.32
C ASP A 80 -1.16 5.88 5.02
N ASN A 81 -1.29 5.88 6.35
CA ASN A 81 -1.57 4.66 7.11
C ASN A 81 -2.89 3.95 6.71
N MET A 82 -3.94 4.71 6.38
CA MET A 82 -5.20 4.12 5.89
C MET A 82 -5.03 3.46 4.52
N VAL A 83 -4.32 4.13 3.61
CA VAL A 83 -4.04 3.65 2.25
C VAL A 83 -3.16 2.40 2.29
N ASP A 84 -2.10 2.45 3.10
CA ASP A 84 -1.17 1.34 3.32
C ASP A 84 -1.86 0.13 3.92
N TYR A 85 -2.71 0.31 4.94
CA TYR A 85 -3.41 -0.82 5.53
C TYR A 85 -4.31 -1.51 4.49
N LEU A 86 -4.99 -0.75 3.63
CA LEU A 86 -5.77 -1.33 2.54
C LEU A 86 -4.89 -2.07 1.52
N ASN A 87 -3.79 -1.47 1.07
CA ASN A 87 -3.01 -1.97 -0.07
C ASN A 87 -1.98 -3.02 0.33
N TYR A 88 -1.41 -2.92 1.52
CA TYR A 88 -0.41 -3.86 2.02
C TYR A 88 -1.00 -4.96 2.89
N VAL A 89 -2.11 -4.74 3.60
CA VAL A 89 -2.69 -5.77 4.48
C VAL A 89 -3.94 -6.38 3.85
N VAL A 90 -4.98 -5.57 3.64
CA VAL A 90 -6.29 -6.09 3.24
C VAL A 90 -6.25 -6.73 1.85
N THR A 91 -5.70 -6.04 0.86
CA THR A 91 -5.67 -6.51 -0.53
C THR A 91 -4.88 -7.82 -0.69
N PRO A 92 -3.65 -7.95 -0.14
CA PRO A 92 -2.91 -9.21 -0.16
C PRO A 92 -3.58 -10.33 0.63
N SER A 93 -4.14 -10.04 1.82
CA SER A 93 -4.92 -11.02 2.58
C SER A 93 -6.10 -11.56 1.78
N PHE A 94 -6.82 -10.69 1.07
CA PHE A 94 -7.91 -11.11 0.20
C PHE A 94 -7.42 -11.93 -1.00
N PHE A 95 -6.27 -11.58 -1.58
CA PHE A 95 -5.64 -12.37 -2.64
C PHE A 95 -5.34 -13.80 -2.18
N LEU A 96 -4.76 -13.95 -0.98
CA LEU A 96 -4.44 -15.27 -0.39
C LEU A 96 -5.69 -16.09 -0.12
N LEU A 97 -6.78 -15.45 0.29
CA LEU A 97 -8.05 -16.12 0.57
C LEU A 97 -8.75 -16.61 -0.71
N VAL A 98 -8.77 -15.80 -1.76
CA VAL A 98 -9.56 -16.08 -2.97
C VAL A 98 -8.81 -16.93 -3.98
N LYS A 99 -7.48 -16.82 -4.04
CA LYS A 99 -6.69 -17.59 -4.98
C LYS A 99 -6.54 -19.04 -4.47
N PRO A 100 -6.90 -20.07 -5.27
CA PRO A 100 -6.73 -21.47 -4.89
C PRO A 100 -5.29 -21.83 -4.53
N ASP A 101 -5.19 -22.79 -3.61
CA ASP A 101 -3.96 -23.44 -3.17
C ASP A 101 -2.91 -22.47 -2.56
N MET A 102 -3.34 -21.30 -2.07
CA MET A 102 -2.46 -20.36 -1.36
C MET A 102 -2.44 -20.58 0.15
N LEU A 103 -3.53 -21.06 0.73
CA LEU A 103 -3.66 -21.34 2.16
C LEU A 103 -4.30 -22.73 2.37
N PRO A 104 -3.97 -23.43 3.48
CA PRO A 104 -4.68 -24.64 3.87
C PRO A 104 -6.18 -24.35 4.10
N PRO A 105 -7.11 -25.08 3.43
CA PRO A 105 -8.55 -24.78 3.51
C PRO A 105 -9.16 -24.85 4.92
N GLU A 106 -8.54 -25.61 5.81
CA GLU A 106 -9.00 -25.80 7.19
C GLU A 106 -8.71 -24.59 8.09
N TYR A 107 -7.74 -23.75 7.69
CA TYR A 107 -7.18 -22.68 8.52
C TYR A 107 -7.16 -21.32 7.83
N ASP A 108 -7.65 -21.21 6.59
CA ASP A 108 -7.55 -20.00 5.76
C ASP A 108 -8.07 -18.75 6.46
N LEU A 109 -9.31 -18.77 6.98
CA LEU A 109 -9.94 -17.65 7.67
C LEU A 109 -9.21 -17.28 8.97
N TRP A 110 -8.71 -18.27 9.71
CA TRP A 110 -7.95 -18.03 10.95
C TRP A 110 -6.60 -17.37 10.66
N LEU A 111 -5.93 -17.79 9.59
CA LEU A 111 -4.67 -17.18 9.15
C LEU A 111 -4.90 -15.75 8.68
N ILE A 112 -5.94 -15.50 7.87
CA ILE A 112 -6.30 -14.14 7.45
C ILE A 112 -6.69 -13.26 8.64
N PHE A 113 -7.43 -13.79 9.61
CA PHE A 113 -7.75 -13.08 10.85
C PHE A 113 -6.50 -12.71 11.64
N ALA A 114 -5.56 -13.66 11.82
CA ALA A 114 -4.31 -13.39 12.52
C ALA A 114 -3.47 -12.33 11.80
N ILE A 115 -3.34 -12.40 10.47
CA ILE A 115 -2.60 -11.43 9.66
C ILE A 115 -3.20 -10.03 9.80
N THR A 116 -4.50 -9.90 9.57
CA THR A 116 -5.18 -8.60 9.64
C THR A 116 -5.16 -8.01 11.04
N LEU A 117 -5.43 -8.81 12.08
CA LEU A 117 -5.40 -8.37 13.47
C LEU A 117 -4.01 -7.89 13.91
N THR A 118 -2.98 -8.70 13.69
CA THR A 118 -1.60 -8.34 14.07
C THR A 118 -1.12 -7.10 13.34
N SER A 119 -1.47 -6.97 12.06
CA SER A 119 -1.15 -5.78 11.26
C SER A 119 -1.85 -4.53 11.77
N ALA A 120 -3.13 -4.63 12.16
CA ALA A 120 -3.85 -3.49 12.71
C ALA A 120 -3.15 -2.94 13.96
N TYR A 121 -2.69 -3.82 14.85
CA TYR A 121 -1.88 -3.43 16.00
C TYR A 121 -0.52 -2.84 15.59
N GLN A 122 0.15 -3.41 14.59
CA GLN A 122 1.42 -2.89 14.09
C GLN A 122 1.30 -1.45 13.58
N PHE A 123 0.23 -1.14 12.83
CA PHE A 123 -0.02 0.21 12.30
C PHE A 123 -0.37 1.25 13.37
N CYS A 124 -0.75 0.82 14.57
CA CYS A 124 -1.02 1.71 15.70
C CYS A 124 0.21 1.99 16.58
N GLN A 125 1.36 1.38 16.31
CA GLN A 125 2.59 1.63 17.07
C GLN A 125 3.22 2.96 16.67
N ASP A 126 3.72 3.72 17.66
CA ASP A 126 4.37 5.02 17.45
C ASP A 126 5.66 4.92 16.61
N ASP A 127 6.27 3.73 16.54
CA ASP A 127 7.47 3.42 15.74
C ASP A 127 7.21 2.42 14.60
N ALA A 128 5.95 2.29 14.16
CA ALA A 128 5.53 1.37 13.09
C ALA A 128 6.31 1.55 11.78
N LYS A 129 6.75 2.78 11.50
CA LYS A 129 7.53 3.16 10.32
C LYS A 129 8.93 3.61 10.73
N THR A 130 9.94 3.12 10.02
CA THR A 130 11.31 3.62 10.09
C THR A 130 11.38 5.10 9.67
N PRO A 131 12.47 5.83 9.98
CA PRO A 131 12.64 7.23 9.56
C PRO A 131 12.51 7.45 8.04
N ASP A 132 12.72 6.40 7.24
CA ASP A 132 12.59 6.39 5.78
C ASP A 132 11.21 5.92 5.29
N HIS A 133 10.21 5.90 6.17
CA HIS A 133 8.81 5.49 5.92
C HIS A 133 8.57 4.01 5.55
N PHE A 134 9.59 3.15 5.59
CA PHE A 134 9.38 1.70 5.48
C PHE A 134 8.79 1.12 6.78
N LEU A 135 7.80 0.22 6.66
CA LEU A 135 7.28 -0.53 7.81
C LEU A 135 8.39 -1.40 8.41
N LYS A 136 8.55 -1.32 9.72
CA LYS A 136 9.52 -2.12 10.48
C LYS A 136 8.95 -3.53 10.69
N ASP A 137 9.71 -4.56 10.31
CA ASP A 137 9.48 -5.98 10.63
C ASP A 137 8.05 -6.51 10.43
N SER A 138 7.31 -5.99 9.43
CA SER A 138 5.93 -6.42 9.19
C SER A 138 5.90 -7.82 8.56
N PRO A 139 5.32 -8.84 9.22
CA PRO A 139 5.16 -10.18 8.64
C PRO A 139 4.42 -10.15 7.29
N VAL A 140 3.65 -9.09 7.03
CA VAL A 140 2.91 -8.86 5.80
C VAL A 140 3.81 -8.48 4.62
N ILE A 141 4.85 -7.67 4.82
CA ILE A 141 5.82 -7.35 3.76
C ILE A 141 6.58 -8.62 3.35
N GLY A 142 6.96 -9.45 4.33
CA GLY A 142 7.62 -10.73 4.06
C GLY A 142 6.72 -11.68 3.26
N ILE A 143 5.45 -11.78 3.62
CA ILE A 143 4.45 -12.61 2.92
C ILE A 143 4.17 -12.07 1.51
N LEU A 144 3.95 -10.77 1.35
CA LEU A 144 3.69 -10.13 0.06
C LEU A 144 4.88 -10.24 -0.89
N LEU A 145 6.11 -9.97 -0.43
CA LEU A 145 7.32 -10.15 -1.22
C LEU A 145 7.54 -11.62 -1.59
N PHE A 146 7.29 -12.54 -0.67
CA PHE A 146 7.41 -13.98 -0.92
C PHE A 146 6.47 -14.45 -2.05
N PHE A 147 5.18 -14.08 -1.99
CA PHE A 147 4.21 -14.48 -3.02
C PHE A 147 4.44 -13.74 -4.35
N THR A 148 4.82 -12.46 -4.32
CA THR A 148 5.13 -11.69 -5.54
C THR A 148 6.36 -12.25 -6.25
N CYS A 149 7.41 -12.61 -5.49
CA CYS A 149 8.60 -13.28 -6.03
C CYS A 149 8.27 -14.68 -6.59
N LEU A 150 7.44 -15.47 -5.92
CA LEU A 150 7.03 -16.79 -6.41
C LEU A 150 6.27 -16.75 -7.75
N PHE A 151 5.50 -15.68 -8.02
CA PHE A 151 4.73 -15.54 -9.26
C PHE A 151 5.46 -14.77 -10.37
N LEU A 152 6.43 -13.92 -10.05
CA LEU A 152 7.26 -13.21 -11.03
C LEU A 152 8.49 -14.01 -11.47
N ILE A 153 8.88 -15.06 -10.76
CA ILE A 153 9.87 -16.02 -11.27
C ILE A 153 9.22 -16.77 -12.43
N PRO A 154 9.74 -16.63 -13.66
CA PRO A 154 9.21 -17.37 -14.78
C PRO A 154 9.30 -18.88 -14.53
N ARG A 155 8.22 -19.61 -14.82
CA ARG A 155 8.12 -21.07 -14.67
C ARG A 155 9.03 -21.88 -15.61
N TRP A 156 10.04 -21.26 -16.24
CA TRP A 156 11.06 -21.93 -17.07
C TRP A 156 12.32 -22.34 -16.29
N LEU A 157 12.41 -22.04 -15.00
CA LEU A 157 13.36 -22.75 -14.14
C LEU A 157 12.77 -24.12 -13.80
N PRO A 158 13.45 -25.23 -14.15
CA PRO A 158 12.95 -26.57 -13.85
C PRO A 158 12.74 -26.67 -12.34
N THR A 159 11.54 -27.08 -11.96
CA THR A 159 11.16 -27.41 -10.59
C THR A 159 12.19 -28.36 -9.99
N LEU A 160 13.01 -27.88 -9.06
CA LEU A 160 13.64 -28.77 -8.09
C LEU A 160 12.53 -29.21 -7.16
N GLY A 161 12.13 -30.47 -7.34
CA GLY A 161 11.08 -31.10 -6.55
C GLY A 161 11.42 -31.08 -5.07
N PHE A 162 10.45 -30.62 -4.29
CA PHE A 162 10.22 -30.97 -2.91
C PHE A 162 8.71 -31.08 -2.72
#